data_AF-A0A820CD44-F1
#
_entry.id   AF-A0A820CD44-F1
#
_cell.length_a   1.000
_cell.length_b   1.000
_cell.length_c   1.000
_cell.angle_alpha   90.00
_cell.angle_beta   90.00
_cell.angle_gamma   90.00
#
_symmetry.space_group_name_H-M   'P 1'
#
loop_
_entity.id
_entity.type
_entity.pdbx_description
1 polymer ?
#
loop_
_entity_poly.entity_id
_entity_poly.type
_entity_poly.pdbx_seq_one_letter_code
_entity_poly.pdbx_strand_id
1 'polypeptide(L)'
;FGHLEWILKLDKFKSYRDHPNLPLVISPCLNATYVLLQDLLQQTLDMHPNSNKIHIGCDEVMLNNVHDECYIKQMKKSERYIDHIQCIVNIVHQIRPGIRVLIWDDILRHDEFTKNDKLLNQLKGLVEPVSWNYVPTFHDYYKTLSAWKIYPKFFNNIWAASAFKGGVDRF
;
A
#
# COMPACT_ATOMS: atom_id res chain seq x y z
N PHE A 1 4.54 -0.87 0.91
CA PHE A 1 5.98 -0.56 1.06
C PHE A 1 6.38 -0.11 2.49
N GLY A 2 5.52 -0.30 3.49
CA GLY A 2 5.92 -0.38 4.90
C GLY A 2 6.29 -1.82 5.29
N HIS A 3 6.53 -2.06 6.59
CA HIS A 3 6.89 -3.36 7.16
C HIS A 3 8.11 -4.03 6.48
N LEU A 4 9.12 -3.22 6.14
CA LEU A 4 10.36 -3.64 5.48
C LEU A 4 11.56 -3.71 6.44
N GLU A 5 11.34 -3.88 7.75
CA GLU A 5 12.37 -3.93 8.78
C GLU A 5 13.45 -4.97 8.48
N TRP A 6 13.04 -6.11 7.93
CA TRP A 6 13.93 -7.20 7.62
C TRP A 6 15.04 -6.81 6.63
N ILE A 7 14.74 -5.93 5.65
CA ILE A 7 15.70 -5.47 4.64
C ILE A 7 16.29 -4.11 4.99
N LEU A 8 15.46 -3.18 5.46
CA LEU A 8 15.88 -1.81 5.76
C LEU A 8 16.78 -1.74 6.99
N LYS A 9 16.82 -2.76 7.87
CA LYS A 9 17.78 -2.81 8.98
C LYS A 9 19.23 -2.99 8.51
N LEU A 10 19.45 -3.50 7.30
CA LEU A 10 20.78 -3.77 6.77
C LEU A 10 21.45 -2.46 6.31
N ASP A 11 22.75 -2.31 6.58
CA ASP A 11 23.49 -1.09 6.25
C ASP A 11 23.43 -0.73 4.76
N LYS A 12 23.46 -1.74 3.88
CA LYS A 12 23.34 -1.58 2.42
C LYS A 12 22.06 -0.84 1.99
N PHE A 13 20.97 -1.01 2.72
CA PHE A 13 19.65 -0.43 2.39
C PHE A 13 19.23 0.69 3.34
N LYS A 14 20.11 1.10 4.27
CA LYS A 14 19.82 2.15 5.25
C LYS A 14 19.46 3.49 4.61
N SER A 15 20.10 3.84 3.49
CA SER A 15 19.82 5.07 2.74
C SER A 15 18.44 5.10 2.07
N TYR A 16 17.76 3.96 1.97
CA TYR A 16 16.46 3.83 1.33
C TYR A 16 15.31 4.13 2.29
N ARG A 17 15.58 4.26 3.60
CA ARG A 17 14.53 4.47 4.61
C ARG A 17 13.89 5.85 4.45
N ASP A 18 12.56 5.91 4.52
CA ASP A 18 11.82 7.17 4.62
C ASP A 18 11.80 7.73 6.05
N HIS A 19 12.58 7.14 6.96
CA HIS A 19 12.84 7.69 8.27
C HIS A 19 14.25 7.28 8.72
N PRO A 20 15.12 8.21 9.12
CA PRO A 20 16.54 7.91 9.36
C PRO A 20 16.74 6.83 10.44
N ASN A 21 15.90 6.85 11.47
CA ASN A 21 16.04 5.99 12.65
C ASN A 21 15.11 4.77 12.64
N LEU A 22 14.16 4.67 11.70
CA LEU A 22 13.14 3.61 11.71
C LEU A 22 13.20 2.83 10.39
N PRO A 23 13.57 1.54 10.41
CA PRO A 23 13.66 0.71 9.21
C PRO A 23 12.28 0.21 8.74
N LEU A 24 11.22 1.00 8.89
CA LEU A 24 9.84 0.55 8.64
C LEU A 24 9.43 0.74 7.17
N VAL A 25 9.63 1.95 6.65
CA VAL A 25 9.10 2.42 5.37
C VAL A 25 10.25 2.72 4.43
N ILE A 26 10.19 2.18 3.21
CA ILE A 26 11.12 2.52 2.14
C ILE A 26 10.65 3.81 1.45
N SER A 27 11.56 4.70 1.10
CA SER A 27 11.25 5.99 0.47
C SER A 27 10.79 5.78 -0.97
N PRO A 28 9.55 6.17 -1.33
CA PRO A 28 9.07 6.07 -2.69
C PRO A 28 9.64 7.16 -3.61
N CYS A 29 10.48 8.06 -3.08
CA CYS A 29 11.08 9.17 -3.82
C CYS A 29 12.35 8.78 -4.58
N LEU A 30 12.98 7.65 -4.21
CA LEU A 30 14.24 7.23 -4.78
C LEU A 30 14.01 6.28 -5.96
N ASN A 31 14.67 6.52 -7.10
CA ASN A 31 14.61 5.59 -8.24
C ASN A 31 15.13 4.19 -7.86
N ALA A 32 16.16 4.14 -7.00
CA ALA A 32 16.73 2.88 -6.52
C ALA A 32 15.72 2.02 -5.74
N THR A 33 14.73 2.63 -5.07
CA THR A 33 13.64 1.92 -4.40
C THR A 33 12.91 1.01 -5.38
N TYR A 34 12.61 1.48 -6.58
CA TYR A 34 11.84 0.72 -7.56
C TYR A 34 12.65 -0.44 -8.17
N VAL A 35 13.98 -0.31 -8.26
CA VAL A 35 14.86 -1.43 -8.64
C VAL A 35 14.77 -2.54 -7.59
N LEU A 36 14.90 -2.19 -6.31
CA LEU A 36 14.80 -3.17 -5.22
C LEU A 36 13.41 -3.81 -5.16
N LEU A 37 12.35 -3.02 -5.29
CA LEU A 37 10.98 -3.54 -5.24
C LEU A 37 10.69 -4.42 -6.45
N GLN A 38 11.21 -4.11 -7.64
CA GLN A 38 11.09 -4.97 -8.81
C GLN A 38 11.71 -6.35 -8.56
N ASP A 39 12.90 -6.42 -7.97
CA ASP A 39 13.54 -7.70 -7.63
C ASP A 39 12.70 -8.51 -6.64
N LEU A 40 12.15 -7.87 -5.60
CA LEU A 40 11.30 -8.52 -4.61
C LEU A 40 9.98 -9.03 -5.20
N LEU A 41 9.36 -8.23 -6.07
CA LEU A 41 8.12 -8.58 -6.75
C LEU A 41 8.34 -9.73 -7.73
N GLN A 42 9.44 -9.70 -8.49
CA GLN A 42 9.83 -10.77 -9.41
C GLN A 42 9.99 -12.09 -8.67
N GLN A 43 10.81 -12.11 -7.62
CA GLN A 43 11.01 -13.31 -6.79
C GLN A 43 9.70 -13.82 -6.19
N THR A 44 8.85 -12.92 -5.69
CA THR A 44 7.55 -13.28 -5.11
C THR A 44 6.65 -13.93 -6.15
N LEU A 45 6.55 -13.36 -7.35
CA LEU A 45 5.71 -13.89 -8.44
C LEU A 45 6.26 -15.22 -8.97
N ASP A 46 7.57 -15.37 -9.11
CA ASP A 46 8.21 -16.61 -9.57
C ASP A 46 7.98 -17.77 -8.61
N MET A 47 7.99 -17.51 -7.31
CA MET A 47 7.66 -18.51 -6.29
C MET A 47 6.17 -18.89 -6.26
N HIS A 48 5.29 -18.10 -6.89
CA HIS A 48 3.85 -18.33 -6.93
C HIS A 48 3.33 -18.30 -8.38
N PRO A 49 3.77 -19.24 -9.26
CA PRO A 49 3.49 -19.18 -10.69
C PRO A 49 2.00 -19.31 -11.03
N ASN A 50 1.24 -20.02 -10.20
CA ASN A 50 -0.19 -20.27 -10.41
C ASN A 50 -1.09 -19.18 -9.79
N SER A 51 -0.52 -18.21 -9.08
CA SER A 51 -1.33 -17.13 -8.48
C SER A 51 -1.75 -16.13 -9.55
N ASN A 52 -3.05 -15.80 -9.56
CA ASN A 52 -3.61 -14.71 -10.37
C ASN A 52 -3.79 -13.39 -9.59
N LYS A 53 -3.22 -13.33 -8.39
CA LYS A 53 -3.32 -12.21 -7.45
C LYS A 53 -1.97 -11.97 -6.75
N ILE A 54 -1.69 -10.71 -6.42
CA ILE A 54 -0.61 -10.34 -5.51
C ILE A 54 -1.11 -9.26 -4.55
N HIS A 55 -0.79 -9.41 -3.27
CA HIS A 55 -1.04 -8.38 -2.27
C HIS A 55 0.26 -7.60 -2.04
N ILE A 56 0.27 -6.29 -2.29
CA ILE A 56 1.49 -5.46 -2.23
C ILE A 56 1.61 -4.68 -0.90
N GLY A 57 0.70 -4.91 0.03
CA GLY A 57 0.68 -4.31 1.37
C GLY A 57 0.10 -2.90 1.32
N CYS A 58 0.90 -1.92 1.77
CA CYS A 58 0.57 -0.50 1.86
C CYS A 58 -0.26 -0.10 3.10
N ASP A 59 -0.25 -0.94 4.12
CA ASP A 59 -0.75 -0.67 5.47
C ASP A 59 0.23 0.15 6.31
N GLU A 60 -0.34 0.91 7.27
CA GLU A 60 0.38 1.57 8.38
C GLU A 60 1.56 2.45 7.94
N VAL A 61 1.55 2.94 6.70
CA VAL A 61 2.60 3.79 6.15
C VAL A 61 2.38 5.24 6.55
N MET A 62 3.39 5.84 7.20
CA MET A 62 3.50 7.28 7.35
C MET A 62 4.73 7.82 6.61
N LEU A 63 4.49 8.54 5.52
CA LEU A 63 5.54 9.17 4.73
C LEU A 63 6.14 10.38 5.46
N ASN A 64 7.46 10.49 5.55
CA ASN A 64 8.17 11.64 6.11
C ASN A 64 8.88 12.49 5.05
N ASN A 65 9.11 11.94 3.85
CA ASN A 65 9.76 12.64 2.72
C ASN A 65 11.17 13.14 3.08
N VAL A 66 12.03 12.26 3.57
CA VAL A 66 13.34 12.65 4.13
C VAL A 66 14.43 12.88 3.08
N HIS A 67 14.12 12.65 1.80
CA HIS A 67 15.06 12.78 0.69
C HIS A 67 14.74 14.01 -0.17
N ASP A 68 15.78 14.65 -0.71
CA ASP A 68 15.63 15.83 -1.58
C ASP A 68 14.78 15.51 -2.83
N GLU A 69 14.90 14.28 -3.34
CA GLU A 69 14.13 13.77 -4.48
C GLU A 69 12.61 13.81 -4.23
N CYS A 70 12.18 13.77 -2.97
CA CYS A 70 10.77 13.88 -2.63
C CYS A 70 10.16 15.23 -3.04
N TYR A 71 10.98 16.28 -3.16
CA TYR A 71 10.52 17.64 -3.43
C TYR A 71 10.56 18.01 -4.91
N ILE A 72 11.16 17.18 -5.78
CA ILE A 72 11.24 17.43 -7.23
C ILE A 72 9.85 17.60 -7.86
N LYS A 73 8.91 16.68 -7.55
CA LYS A 73 7.54 16.71 -8.09
C LYS A 73 6.56 17.59 -7.29
N GLN A 74 6.99 18.16 -6.15
CA GLN A 74 6.15 18.95 -5.24
C GLN A 74 4.81 18.29 -4.84
N MET A 75 4.79 16.96 -4.71
CA MET A 75 3.58 16.20 -4.36
C MET A 75 3.28 16.23 -2.86
N LYS A 76 1.99 16.31 -2.53
CA LYS A 76 1.47 15.99 -1.19
C LYS A 76 1.74 14.52 -0.86
N LYS A 77 1.71 14.17 0.43
CA LYS A 77 1.95 12.79 0.89
C LYS A 77 0.91 11.81 0.33
N SER A 78 -0.37 12.19 0.28
CA SER A 78 -1.42 11.37 -0.37
C SER A 78 -1.17 11.16 -1.86
N GLU A 79 -0.80 12.20 -2.60
CA GLU A 79 -0.46 12.10 -4.03
C GLU A 79 0.72 11.15 -4.23
N ARG A 80 1.76 11.25 -3.38
CA ARG A 80 2.92 10.36 -3.42
C ARG A 80 2.56 8.90 -3.08
N TYR A 81 1.63 8.70 -2.15
CA TYR A 81 1.11 7.36 -1.84
C TYR A 81 0.41 6.73 -3.06
N ILE A 82 -0.41 7.51 -3.79
CA ILE A 82 -1.07 7.07 -5.02
C ILE A 82 -0.07 6.83 -6.15
N ASP A 83 0.88 7.75 -6.38
CA ASP A 83 1.97 7.62 -7.38
C ASP A 83 2.77 6.35 -7.13
N HIS A 84 3.12 6.06 -5.87
CA HIS A 84 3.82 4.84 -5.52
C HIS A 84 3.03 3.58 -5.87
N ILE A 85 1.73 3.51 -5.53
CA ILE A 85 0.89 2.36 -5.88
C ILE A 85 0.86 2.15 -7.39
N GLN A 86 0.70 3.23 -8.17
CA GLN A 86 0.71 3.17 -9.64
C GLN A 86 2.04 2.63 -10.18
N CYS A 87 3.17 3.10 -9.65
CA CYS A 87 4.49 2.58 -10.01
C CYS A 87 4.61 1.08 -9.73
N ILE A 88 4.15 0.61 -8.57
CA ILE A 88 4.20 -0.82 -8.22
C ILE A 88 3.28 -1.66 -9.09
N VAL A 89 2.05 -1.19 -9.36
CA VAL A 89 1.13 -1.87 -10.28
C VAL A 89 1.76 -2.00 -11.67
N ASN A 90 2.38 -0.93 -12.17
CA ASN A 90 3.09 -0.97 -13.46
C ASN A 90 4.22 -1.99 -13.46
N ILE A 91 5.04 -2.05 -12.41
CA ILE A 91 6.10 -3.06 -12.27
C ILE A 91 5.52 -4.48 -12.25
N VAL A 92 4.46 -4.71 -11.47
CA VAL A 92 3.78 -6.01 -11.42
C VAL A 92 3.29 -6.43 -12.81
N HIS A 93 2.67 -5.52 -13.56
CA HIS A 93 2.15 -5.82 -14.89
C HIS A 93 3.23 -5.95 -15.96
N GLN A 94 4.39 -5.31 -15.79
CA GLN A 94 5.58 -5.56 -16.62
C GLN A 94 6.13 -6.97 -16.38
N ILE A 95 6.16 -7.43 -15.13
CA ILE A 95 6.62 -8.78 -14.77
C ILE A 95 5.61 -9.84 -15.21
N ARG A 96 4.32 -9.64 -14.91
CA ARG A 96 3.25 -10.58 -15.21
C ARG A 96 1.94 -9.83 -15.54
N PRO A 97 1.63 -9.64 -16.84
CA PRO A 97 0.40 -9.01 -17.27
C PRO A 97 -0.86 -9.73 -16.74
N GLY A 98 -1.89 -8.95 -16.39
CA GLY A 98 -3.19 -9.48 -15.98
C GLY A 98 -3.28 -9.96 -14.52
N ILE A 99 -2.20 -9.85 -13.72
CA ILE A 99 -2.28 -10.09 -12.28
C ILE A 99 -3.15 -9.03 -11.61
N ARG A 100 -4.09 -9.48 -10.77
CA ARG A 100 -4.85 -8.60 -9.88
C ARG A 100 -3.99 -8.15 -8.71
N VAL A 101 -3.97 -6.85 -8.46
CA VAL A 101 -3.19 -6.25 -7.38
C VAL A 101 -4.12 -5.90 -6.21
N LEU A 102 -3.77 -6.34 -5.02
CA LEU A 102 -4.50 -6.10 -3.79
C LEU A 102 -3.67 -5.20 -2.86
N ILE A 103 -4.34 -4.30 -2.15
CA ILE A 103 -3.73 -3.41 -1.15
C ILE A 103 -4.55 -3.42 0.13
N TRP A 104 -3.90 -3.18 1.25
CA TRP A 104 -4.62 -2.85 2.47
C TRP A 104 -5.26 -1.47 2.32
N ASP A 105 -6.47 -1.31 2.86
CA ASP A 105 -7.27 -0.10 2.66
C ASP A 105 -7.16 0.91 3.81
N ASP A 106 -6.46 0.60 4.91
CA ASP A 106 -6.45 1.41 6.13
C ASP A 106 -5.99 2.86 5.86
N ILE A 107 -4.96 3.05 5.04
CA ILE A 107 -4.53 4.38 4.60
C ILE A 107 -5.61 5.08 3.76
N LEU A 108 -6.34 4.36 2.91
CA LEU A 108 -7.41 4.92 2.07
C LEU A 108 -8.67 5.32 2.86
N ARG A 109 -8.80 4.89 4.12
CA ARG A 109 -9.91 5.27 5.00
C ARG A 109 -9.79 6.70 5.52
N HIS A 110 -8.61 7.31 5.46
CA HIS A 110 -8.39 8.67 5.94
C HIS A 110 -9.17 9.70 5.10
N ASP A 111 -9.57 10.80 5.74
CA ASP A 111 -10.31 11.91 5.12
C ASP A 111 -9.64 12.46 3.85
N GLU A 112 -8.30 12.48 3.81
CA GLU A 112 -7.52 12.96 2.66
C GLU A 112 -7.84 12.18 1.37
N PHE A 113 -8.21 10.90 1.49
CA PHE A 113 -8.64 10.06 0.38
C PHE A 113 -10.15 10.01 0.26
N THR A 114 -10.87 9.80 1.37
CA THR A 114 -12.32 9.57 1.31
C THR A 114 -13.14 10.80 0.95
N LYS A 115 -12.57 12.01 1.08
CA LYS A 115 -13.15 13.28 0.62
C LYS A 115 -12.56 13.76 -0.70
N ASN A 116 -11.76 12.95 -1.39
CA ASN A 116 -11.04 13.32 -2.60
C ASN A 116 -11.22 12.27 -3.72
N ASP A 117 -12.37 12.34 -4.40
CA ASP A 117 -12.71 11.45 -5.52
C ASP A 117 -11.64 11.46 -6.62
N LYS A 118 -10.94 12.58 -6.85
CA LYS A 118 -9.87 12.68 -7.85
C LYS A 118 -8.66 11.79 -7.50
N LEU A 119 -8.30 11.67 -6.22
CA LEU A 119 -7.22 10.77 -5.80
C LEU A 119 -7.65 9.31 -5.94
N LEU A 120 -8.81 8.94 -5.41
CA LEU A 120 -9.28 7.55 -5.48
C LEU A 120 -9.54 7.08 -6.92
N ASN A 121 -10.01 7.96 -7.80
CA ASN A 121 -10.22 7.63 -9.21
C ASN A 121 -8.92 7.27 -9.94
N GLN A 122 -7.75 7.69 -9.46
CA GLN A 122 -6.46 7.29 -10.02
C GLN A 122 -6.09 5.82 -9.73
N LEU A 123 -6.76 5.19 -8.76
CA LEU A 123 -6.62 3.76 -8.46
C LEU A 123 -7.70 2.90 -9.11
N LYS A 124 -8.67 3.51 -9.79
CA LYS A 124 -9.80 2.82 -10.40
C LYS A 124 -9.32 1.81 -11.44
N GLY A 125 -9.69 0.55 -11.23
CA GLY A 125 -9.29 -0.56 -12.10
C GLY A 125 -7.83 -1.00 -11.97
N LEU A 126 -7.03 -0.36 -11.11
CA LEU A 126 -5.63 -0.73 -10.87
C LEU A 126 -5.48 -1.71 -9.70
N VAL A 127 -6.26 -1.53 -8.64
CA VAL A 127 -6.15 -2.30 -7.39
C VAL A 127 -7.51 -2.70 -6.83
N GLU A 128 -7.51 -3.74 -6.01
CA GLU A 128 -8.66 -4.19 -5.22
C GLU A 128 -8.34 -3.99 -3.73
N PRO A 129 -9.04 -3.09 -3.00
CA PRO A 129 -8.78 -2.85 -1.58
C PRO A 129 -9.19 -4.05 -0.73
N VAL A 130 -8.41 -4.33 0.31
CA VAL A 130 -8.65 -5.36 1.32
C VAL A 130 -8.88 -4.69 2.66
N SER A 131 -10.11 -4.77 3.15
CA SER A 131 -10.53 -4.21 4.42
C SER A 131 -10.20 -5.16 5.57
N TRP A 132 -9.36 -4.71 6.50
CA TRP A 132 -8.98 -5.47 7.70
C TRP A 132 -9.31 -4.75 9.01
N ASN A 133 -9.76 -5.51 10.02
CA ASN A 133 -9.82 -5.08 11.43
C ASN A 133 -9.46 -6.25 12.35
N TYR A 134 -8.84 -5.93 13.47
CA TYR A 134 -8.61 -6.87 14.58
C TYR A 134 -9.72 -6.85 15.65
N VAL A 135 -10.67 -5.91 15.60
CA VAL A 135 -11.77 -5.85 16.58
C VAL A 135 -12.85 -6.92 16.32
N PRO A 136 -13.41 -7.54 17.38
CA PRO A 136 -14.33 -8.67 17.25
C PRO A 136 -15.70 -8.30 16.68
N THR A 137 -16.13 -7.05 16.84
CA THR A 137 -17.35 -6.52 16.23
C THR A 137 -17.01 -5.70 15.00
N PHE A 138 -17.79 -5.83 13.93
CA PHE A 138 -17.65 -4.98 12.75
C PHE A 138 -18.00 -3.54 13.16
N HIS A 139 -16.95 -2.81 13.56
CA HIS A 139 -17.04 -1.53 14.26
C HIS A 139 -17.83 -0.51 13.45
N ASP A 140 -18.55 0.39 14.12
CA ASP A 140 -19.30 1.44 13.46
C ASP A 140 -18.42 2.30 12.56
N TYR A 141 -17.11 2.39 12.84
CA TYR A 141 -16.11 2.95 11.93
C TYR A 141 -16.23 2.43 10.48
N TYR A 142 -16.58 1.16 10.23
CA TYR A 142 -16.82 0.67 8.86
C TYR A 142 -18.18 1.09 8.27
N LYS A 143 -19.16 1.34 9.13
CA LYS A 143 -20.53 1.74 8.75
C LYS A 143 -20.67 3.26 8.60
N THR A 144 -19.90 4.02 9.38
CA THR A 144 -19.92 5.47 9.48
C THR A 144 -18.80 6.12 8.67
N LEU A 145 -17.64 5.47 8.51
CA LEU A 145 -16.67 5.95 7.54
C LEU A 145 -17.17 5.75 6.12
N SER A 146 -17.10 6.85 5.41
CA SER A 146 -17.20 7.02 3.97
C SER A 146 -16.61 5.89 3.13
N ALA A 147 -15.48 5.28 3.51
CA ALA A 147 -14.74 4.28 2.72
C ALA A 147 -15.62 3.21 2.05
N TRP A 148 -16.38 2.40 2.80
CA TRP A 148 -17.22 1.35 2.21
C TRP A 148 -18.41 1.90 1.41
N LYS A 149 -18.86 3.12 1.69
CA LYS A 149 -19.92 3.81 0.94
C LYS A 149 -19.41 4.41 -0.38
N ILE A 150 -18.14 4.82 -0.42
CA ILE A 150 -17.53 5.46 -1.60
C ILE A 150 -16.80 4.46 -2.49
N TYR A 151 -16.23 3.38 -1.93
CA TYR A 151 -15.43 2.40 -2.68
C TYR A 151 -16.17 1.80 -3.88
N PRO A 152 -17.49 1.51 -3.84
CA PRO A 152 -18.23 1.04 -5.00
C PRO A 152 -18.19 1.98 -6.23
N LYS A 153 -17.84 3.27 -6.05
CA LYS A 153 -17.65 4.23 -7.16
C LYS A 153 -16.34 4.01 -7.93
N PHE A 154 -15.33 3.43 -7.26
CA PHE A 154 -13.94 3.36 -7.74
C PHE A 154 -13.42 1.95 -7.92
N PHE A 155 -13.91 0.98 -7.15
CA PHE A 155 -13.39 -0.38 -7.11
C PHE A 155 -14.49 -1.39 -7.44
N ASN A 156 -14.21 -2.26 -8.42
CA ASN A 156 -15.14 -3.32 -8.83
C ASN A 156 -15.25 -4.44 -7.78
N ASN A 157 -14.14 -4.70 -7.07
CA ASN A 157 -14.06 -5.72 -6.04
C ASN A 157 -13.46 -5.10 -4.78
N ILE A 158 -14.03 -5.45 -3.63
CA ILE A 158 -13.54 -5.08 -2.30
C ILE A 158 -13.46 -6.38 -1.50
N TRP A 159 -12.31 -6.64 -0.89
CA TRP A 159 -12.08 -7.83 -0.08
C TRP A 159 -12.22 -7.49 1.42
N ALA A 160 -12.53 -8.50 2.23
CA ALA A 160 -12.49 -8.39 3.68
C ALA A 160 -11.54 -9.46 4.24
N ALA A 161 -10.65 -9.05 5.14
CA ALA A 161 -9.74 -9.93 5.87
C ALA A 161 -10.08 -9.85 7.36
N SER A 162 -10.67 -10.91 7.91
CA SER A 162 -10.93 -11.01 9.33
C SER A 162 -9.71 -11.54 10.08
N ALA A 163 -9.57 -11.13 11.34
CA ALA A 163 -8.58 -11.70 12.23
C ALA A 163 -9.09 -13.02 12.81
N PHE A 164 -8.55 -14.15 12.34
CA PHE A 164 -8.83 -15.46 12.93
C PHE A 164 -7.73 -15.81 13.95
N LYS A 165 -8.10 -15.95 15.24
CA LYS A 165 -7.22 -16.37 16.36
C LYS A 165 -6.04 -15.44 16.71
N GLY A 166 -6.03 -14.19 16.23
CA GLY A 166 -4.97 -13.21 16.52
C GLY A 166 -5.44 -11.76 16.56
N GLY A 167 -6.74 -11.53 16.78
CA GLY A 167 -7.28 -10.19 17.01
C GLY A 167 -6.88 -9.64 18.37
N VAL A 168 -6.98 -8.33 18.55
CA VAL A 168 -6.77 -7.71 19.87
C VAL A 168 -7.95 -8.09 20.77
N ASP A 169 -7.72 -9.04 21.67
CA ASP A 169 -8.49 -9.15 22.92
C ASP A 169 -8.14 -7.93 23.77
N ARG A 170 -8.76 -6.78 23.47
CA ARG A 170 -8.90 -5.72 24.46
C ARG A 170 -10.28 -5.87 25.08
N PHE A 171 -10.34 -6.69 26.13
CA PHE A 171 -11.39 -6.59 27.14
C PHE A 171 -11.22 -5.27 27.92
#